data_AF-A0A7X7J9F9-F1
#
_entry.id   AF-A0A7X7J9F9-F1
#
_cell.length_a   1.000
_cell.length_b   1.000
_cell.length_c   1.000
_cell.angle_alpha   90.00
_cell.angle_beta   90.00
_cell.angle_gamma   90.00
#
_symmetry.space_group_name_H-M   'P 1'
#
loop_
_entity.id
_entity.type
_entity.pdbx_description
1 polymer ?
#
loop_
_entity_poly.entity_id
_entity_poly.type
_entity_poly.pdbx_seq_one_letter_code
_entity_poly.pdbx_strand_id
1 'polypeptide(L)'
;MRTVNAGAPRRGCGRPTCRCALSLSRPAVIAGGSWVPSGHPTADGQVGRRVDAARTSRTSHAWGAARRAGGDRRRAPEGARARGPRPLATIGRTRRRPPEDAVLRLSNPTREYPWGSPTAIFDLLGEDPTGEPAAELWLGAHPAAPSVVETTDGEQRLDELIARDAESVLGRDVVARFGRTLPYLLKVIAVARPLSLQVHPSLERAREGFAAEEAAGIDLMDRRRSYKDRNHKPELVHALTRFEGLCGFRAPRRVVELLADLDAPLAQAIHHLLAGDPTAQGIRTAFRRLLEPELRPAPEEVGEVVEACRRRLAAGASPSPRADRTVVLLGEAYPGDPGVVTSLLLNPVTLEPGEAMFVPSGGVHAYLDGTAVEVMANSDNVLRAGLTTKHIDVPELLANVDYVAAPPIRIAPEVVNEVTRVYYAPVDDFELSVTEVPAGGAHPLPGRGPRIVFCLDGEVRITAETDDSIDLARGQSAFVPASDGALTIEGIGADGAGRVVQADVP
;
A
#
# COMPACT_ATOMS: atom_id res chain seq x y z
N MET A 1 -77.33 -18.83 51.49
CA MET A 1 -78.49 -18.58 50.62
C MET A 1 -77.97 -18.51 49.18
N ARG A 2 -78.36 -19.48 48.34
CA ARG A 2 -78.20 -19.63 46.87
C ARG A 2 -76.76 -19.67 46.29
N THR A 3 -76.16 -20.85 45.98
CA THR A 3 -76.24 -21.71 44.74
C THR A 3 -75.61 -21.06 43.49
N VAL A 4 -74.75 -21.67 42.64
CA VAL A 4 -74.26 -23.06 42.39
C VAL A 4 -73.11 -23.01 41.34
N ASN A 5 -72.09 -23.88 41.50
CA ASN A 5 -71.18 -24.64 40.57
C ASN A 5 -70.62 -24.06 39.24
N ALA A 6 -69.51 -24.54 38.66
CA ALA A 6 -68.37 -25.41 39.01
C ALA A 6 -67.44 -25.54 37.77
N GLY A 7 -66.17 -25.94 37.96
CA GLY A 7 -65.45 -26.83 37.02
C GLY A 7 -64.19 -26.31 36.30
N ALA A 8 -63.02 -26.81 36.74
CA ALA A 8 -61.73 -26.92 35.99
C ALA A 8 -61.73 -28.24 35.14
N PRO A 9 -60.65 -28.75 34.45
CA PRO A 9 -59.21 -28.41 34.49
C PRO A 9 -58.30 -28.64 33.21
N ARG A 10 -57.04 -28.17 33.31
CA ARG A 10 -55.69 -28.73 32.94
C ARG A 10 -55.30 -29.40 31.56
N ARG A 11 -54.05 -29.04 31.17
CA ARG A 11 -52.92 -29.77 30.49
C ARG A 11 -52.83 -29.83 28.94
N GLY A 12 -51.60 -29.58 28.41
CA GLY A 12 -51.15 -30.05 27.08
C GLY A 12 -49.84 -29.40 26.57
N CYS A 13 -48.82 -30.22 26.31
CA CYS A 13 -47.42 -29.89 25.94
C CYS A 13 -47.18 -29.50 24.46
N GLY A 14 -45.99 -28.93 24.16
CA GLY A 14 -45.28 -29.19 22.89
C GLY A 14 -44.47 -28.04 22.28
N ARG A 15 -43.14 -28.19 22.17
CA ARG A 15 -42.27 -27.45 21.22
C ARG A 15 -42.53 -27.92 19.78
N PRO A 16 -42.21 -27.11 18.75
CA PRO A 16 -41.11 -27.48 17.83
C PRO A 16 -40.28 -26.27 17.33
N THR A 17 -38.95 -26.27 17.40
CA THR A 17 -37.98 -26.50 16.29
C THR A 17 -38.37 -25.91 14.91
N CYS A 18 -37.73 -24.82 14.50
CA CYS A 18 -37.65 -24.42 13.09
C CYS A 18 -36.36 -24.98 12.47
N ARG A 19 -36.51 -25.91 11.53
CA ARG A 19 -35.46 -26.35 10.60
C ARG A 19 -35.44 -25.40 9.40
N CYS A 20 -34.25 -24.93 9.04
CA CYS A 20 -33.95 -24.42 7.71
C CYS A 20 -34.03 -25.56 6.69
N ALA A 21 -34.61 -25.28 5.52
CA ALA A 21 -34.43 -26.07 4.32
C ALA A 21 -34.11 -25.11 3.15
N LEU A 22 -32.91 -25.30 2.61
CA LEU A 22 -32.37 -24.69 1.39
C LEU A 22 -33.16 -25.16 0.16
N SER A 23 -33.35 -24.26 -0.80
CA SER A 23 -33.69 -24.59 -2.19
C SER A 23 -32.69 -23.88 -3.10
N LEU A 24 -31.84 -24.69 -3.73
CA LEU A 24 -30.86 -24.31 -4.74
C LEU A 24 -31.57 -24.17 -6.10
N SER A 25 -31.28 -23.10 -6.84
CA SER A 25 -31.60 -22.98 -8.25
C SER A 25 -30.35 -22.58 -9.04
N ARG A 26 -29.99 -23.44 -10.00
CA ARG A 26 -28.82 -23.36 -10.90
C ARG A 26 -28.99 -22.25 -11.96
N PRO A 27 -27.91 -21.64 -12.49
CA PRO A 27 -27.99 -20.79 -13.67
C PRO A 27 -27.78 -21.58 -14.98
N ALA A 28 -28.49 -21.16 -16.02
CA ALA A 28 -28.40 -21.66 -17.39
C ALA A 28 -27.38 -20.87 -18.22
N VAL A 29 -26.65 -21.60 -19.06
CA VAL A 29 -25.70 -21.10 -20.06
C VAL A 29 -26.46 -20.75 -21.35
N ILE A 30 -26.17 -19.58 -21.95
CA ILE A 30 -26.51 -19.29 -23.35
C ILE A 30 -25.29 -18.67 -24.05
N ALA A 31 -24.96 -19.24 -25.20
CA ALA A 31 -23.83 -18.93 -26.05
C ALA A 31 -24.15 -17.88 -27.13
N GLY A 32 -23.12 -17.15 -27.55
CA GLY A 32 -22.81 -16.83 -28.96
C GLY A 32 -23.73 -15.88 -29.73
N GLY A 33 -23.24 -14.67 -30.00
CA GLY A 33 -23.82 -13.77 -31.00
C GLY A 33 -22.82 -12.74 -31.50
N SER A 34 -22.31 -12.95 -32.71
CA SER A 34 -21.45 -12.05 -33.49
C SER A 34 -22.17 -10.76 -33.88
N TRP A 35 -21.48 -9.61 -33.84
CA TRP A 35 -21.95 -8.36 -34.44
C TRP A 35 -20.88 -7.77 -35.37
N VAL A 36 -21.33 -7.47 -36.59
CA VAL A 36 -20.60 -6.83 -37.70
C VAL A 36 -21.00 -5.35 -37.74
N PRO A 37 -20.10 -4.38 -38.00
CA PRO A 37 -20.51 -3.03 -38.35
C PRO A 37 -20.52 -2.85 -39.88
N SER A 38 -21.70 -2.51 -40.41
CA SER A 38 -21.90 -2.05 -41.79
C SER A 38 -21.55 -0.56 -41.93
N GLY A 39 -20.94 -0.21 -43.07
CA GLY A 39 -20.57 1.14 -43.44
C GLY A 39 -21.71 1.98 -44.03
N HIS A 40 -21.58 3.31 -43.84
CA HIS A 40 -21.71 4.46 -44.77
C HIS A 40 -22.66 4.39 -45.99
N PRO A 41 -23.32 5.53 -46.38
CA PRO A 41 -22.59 6.60 -47.09
C PRO A 41 -23.08 8.07 -47.01
N THR A 42 -22.09 8.98 -47.12
CA THR A 42 -21.91 10.24 -47.89
C THR A 42 -23.06 11.21 -48.23
N ALA A 43 -22.78 12.52 -48.07
CA ALA A 43 -22.73 13.58 -49.11
C ALA A 43 -22.39 14.93 -48.44
N ASP A 44 -21.19 15.51 -48.59
CA ASP A 44 -20.66 16.33 -49.70
C ASP A 44 -20.90 17.85 -49.55
N GLY A 45 -19.80 18.62 -49.66
CA GLY A 45 -19.80 20.09 -49.60
C GLY A 45 -18.41 20.70 -49.42
N GLN A 46 -17.56 20.55 -50.45
CA GLN A 46 -16.23 21.17 -50.59
C GLN A 46 -16.26 22.72 -50.57
N VAL A 47 -15.18 23.34 -50.08
CA VAL A 47 -14.21 24.29 -50.73
C VAL A 47 -13.21 24.67 -49.61
N GLY A 48 -11.87 24.60 -49.67
CA GLY A 48 -10.88 24.57 -50.73
C GLY A 48 -9.85 25.68 -50.45
N ARG A 49 -8.60 25.34 -50.06
CA ARG A 49 -7.33 25.98 -50.51
C ARG A 49 -6.09 25.41 -49.79
N ARG A 50 -5.11 25.04 -50.61
CA ARG A 50 -3.70 24.67 -50.33
C ARG A 50 -2.93 25.88 -49.75
N VAL A 51 -1.80 25.66 -49.03
CA VAL A 51 -0.41 25.87 -49.52
C VAL A 51 0.63 25.16 -48.60
N ASP A 52 1.49 24.36 -49.25
CA ASP A 52 2.91 23.96 -49.06
C ASP A 52 3.60 23.57 -47.74
N ALA A 53 4.58 22.69 -47.98
CA ALA A 53 5.38 21.87 -47.10
C ALA A 53 6.71 22.51 -46.67
N ALA A 54 7.24 22.02 -45.54
CA ALA A 54 8.67 22.04 -45.24
C ALA A 54 9.12 20.68 -44.66
N ARG A 55 10.03 20.02 -45.41
CA ARG A 55 10.96 18.95 -44.99
C ARG A 55 11.97 19.53 -43.98
N THR A 56 12.62 18.80 -43.06
CA THR A 56 13.64 17.71 -43.11
C THR A 56 14.05 17.48 -41.63
N SER A 57 14.63 16.40 -41.10
CA SER A 57 15.39 15.25 -41.61
C SER A 57 15.52 14.21 -40.48
N ARG A 58 15.32 12.92 -40.79
CA ARG A 58 15.82 11.78 -40.00
C ARG A 58 17.06 11.22 -40.71
N THR A 59 18.15 11.00 -39.98
CA THR A 59 19.35 10.30 -40.48
C THR A 59 19.34 8.85 -40.05
N SER A 60 19.27 7.94 -41.01
CA SER A 60 19.73 6.55 -40.92
C SER A 60 21.11 6.46 -41.57
N HIS A 61 22.00 5.61 -41.05
CA HIS A 61 23.28 5.28 -41.69
C HIS A 61 23.31 3.79 -41.97
N ALA A 62 23.49 3.48 -43.26
CA ALA A 62 23.68 2.15 -43.80
C ALA A 62 25.15 1.97 -44.23
N TRP A 63 25.57 0.72 -44.20
CA TRP A 63 26.89 0.19 -44.53
C TRP A 63 27.23 0.31 -46.03
N GLY A 64 28.51 0.48 -46.33
CA GLY A 64 29.07 0.40 -47.69
C GLY A 64 30.56 0.05 -47.66
N ALA A 65 30.95 -0.92 -48.47
CA ALA A 65 32.25 -1.61 -48.46
C ALA A 65 33.26 -1.05 -49.49
N ALA A 66 34.54 -1.44 -49.27
CA ALA A 66 35.51 -1.98 -50.25
C ALA A 66 36.75 -1.16 -50.69
N ARG A 67 37.94 -1.77 -50.42
CA ARG A 67 39.21 -1.89 -51.22
C ARG A 67 40.08 -0.63 -51.35
N ARG A 68 41.42 -0.63 -51.51
CA ARG A 68 42.58 -1.58 -51.45
C ARG A 68 43.85 -0.70 -51.67
N ALA A 69 44.99 -1.02 -51.04
CA ALA A 69 46.39 -0.95 -51.55
C ALA A 69 47.35 -1.10 -50.33
N GLY A 70 48.17 -2.18 -50.23
CA GLY A 70 49.55 -2.26 -50.72
C GLY A 70 50.51 -1.61 -49.71
N GLY A 71 51.50 -2.21 -49.06
CA GLY A 71 52.20 -3.49 -49.18
C GLY A 71 53.67 -3.19 -48.84
N ASP A 72 54.25 -3.81 -47.81
CA ASP A 72 55.70 -4.07 -47.81
C ASP A 72 56.08 -5.20 -46.84
N ARG A 73 57.02 -6.03 -47.29
CA ARG A 73 57.50 -7.26 -46.66
C ARG A 73 58.75 -6.95 -45.85
N ARG A 74 58.87 -7.45 -44.61
CA ARG A 74 60.18 -7.87 -44.06
C ARG A 74 60.08 -9.15 -43.24
N ARG A 75 61.11 -9.97 -43.45
CA ARG A 75 61.31 -11.38 -43.08
C ARG A 75 61.50 -11.58 -41.57
N ALA A 76 61.04 -12.74 -41.10
CA ALA A 76 61.41 -13.35 -39.82
C ALA A 76 62.75 -14.12 -39.93
N PRO A 77 63.37 -14.46 -38.79
CA PRO A 77 64.18 -15.66 -38.67
C PRO A 77 63.50 -16.71 -37.76
N GLU A 78 63.59 -17.97 -38.20
CA GLU A 78 63.17 -19.18 -37.49
C GLU A 78 64.15 -19.56 -36.37
N GLY A 79 63.64 -20.20 -35.31
CA GLY A 79 64.44 -20.74 -34.22
C GLY A 79 63.68 -21.58 -33.21
N ALA A 80 63.32 -22.81 -33.62
CA ALA A 80 63.40 -24.04 -32.81
C ALA A 80 62.47 -24.33 -31.60
N ARG A 81 61.76 -25.46 -31.76
CA ARG A 81 61.44 -26.55 -30.80
C ARG A 81 60.12 -26.51 -30.02
N ALA A 82 59.31 -27.53 -30.34
CA ALA A 82 58.10 -27.96 -29.67
C ALA A 82 58.32 -28.39 -28.22
N ARG A 83 57.39 -27.99 -27.33
CA ARG A 83 57.06 -28.65 -26.06
C ARG A 83 55.54 -28.69 -25.93
N GLY A 84 55.00 -29.87 -25.57
CA GLY A 84 53.56 -30.14 -25.48
C GLY A 84 52.82 -29.32 -24.43
N PRO A 85 51.48 -29.42 -24.38
CA PRO A 85 50.66 -28.55 -23.55
C PRO A 85 50.84 -28.90 -22.06
N ARG A 86 51.16 -27.89 -21.25
CA ARG A 86 51.00 -27.94 -19.80
C ARG A 86 49.53 -27.63 -19.47
N PRO A 87 48.91 -28.28 -18.47
CA PRO A 87 47.55 -27.96 -18.10
C PRO A 87 47.50 -26.52 -17.56
N LEU A 88 46.58 -25.72 -18.10
CA LEU A 88 46.20 -24.45 -17.51
C LEU A 88 45.61 -24.73 -16.12
N ALA A 89 46.29 -24.26 -15.08
CA ALA A 89 45.76 -24.22 -13.73
C ALA A 89 44.45 -23.44 -13.76
N THR A 90 43.37 -24.12 -13.40
CA THR A 90 42.07 -23.51 -13.14
C THR A 90 42.29 -22.48 -12.04
N ILE A 91 42.27 -21.20 -12.40
CA ILE A 91 42.16 -20.12 -11.43
C ILE A 91 40.77 -20.30 -10.81
N GLY A 92 40.73 -20.98 -9.66
CA GLY A 92 39.57 -21.01 -8.82
C GLY A 92 39.20 -19.57 -8.52
N ARG A 93 38.12 -19.08 -9.15
CA ARG A 93 37.36 -17.98 -8.59
C ARG A 93 36.91 -18.47 -7.22
N THR A 94 37.62 -18.04 -6.18
CA THR A 94 37.08 -18.04 -4.83
C THR A 94 35.83 -17.19 -4.89
N ARG A 95 34.68 -17.85 -5.06
CA ARG A 95 33.40 -17.27 -4.65
C ARG A 95 33.64 -16.86 -3.20
N ARG A 96 33.58 -15.56 -2.91
CA ARG A 96 33.40 -15.13 -1.53
C ARG A 96 32.20 -15.93 -1.01
N ARG A 97 32.41 -16.65 0.09
CA ARG A 97 31.35 -17.39 0.76
C ARG A 97 30.23 -16.38 1.05
N PRO A 98 28.95 -16.70 0.77
CA PRO A 98 27.85 -15.88 1.24
C PRO A 98 27.95 -15.71 2.77
N PRO A 99 27.21 -14.78 3.39
CA PRO A 99 27.04 -14.78 4.84
C PRO A 99 26.73 -16.22 5.30
N GLU A 100 27.36 -16.68 6.39
CA GLU A 100 27.13 -18.05 6.90
C GLU A 100 25.70 -18.24 7.44
N ASP A 101 24.90 -17.17 7.45
CA ASP A 101 23.55 -17.13 7.97
C ASP A 101 22.54 -16.99 6.83
N ALA A 102 21.74 -18.04 6.64
CA ALA A 102 20.58 -18.05 5.77
C ALA A 102 19.31 -17.94 6.61
N VAL A 103 18.33 -17.19 6.12
CA VAL A 103 17.04 -16.88 6.76
C VAL A 103 17.20 -16.33 8.20
N LEU A 104 17.24 -15.01 8.32
CA LEU A 104 17.62 -14.33 9.55
C LEU A 104 16.42 -13.93 10.38
N ARG A 105 16.35 -14.34 11.66
CA ARG A 105 15.30 -13.89 12.57
C ARG A 105 15.36 -12.38 12.75
N LEU A 106 14.20 -11.72 12.74
CA LEU A 106 14.08 -10.28 12.96
C LEU A 106 13.58 -9.97 14.37
N SER A 107 14.24 -9.02 15.01
CA SER A 107 13.73 -8.23 16.12
C SER A 107 13.35 -6.85 15.60
N ASN A 108 12.09 -6.44 15.83
CA ASN A 108 11.46 -5.33 15.14
C ASN A 108 11.13 -4.19 16.09
N PRO A 109 11.41 -2.93 15.72
CA PRO A 109 11.02 -1.80 16.56
C PRO A 109 9.52 -1.50 16.47
N THR A 110 8.93 -1.25 17.64
CA THR A 110 7.57 -0.71 17.78
C THR A 110 7.61 0.82 17.86
N ARG A 111 6.66 1.50 17.22
CA ARG A 111 6.49 2.95 17.22
C ARG A 111 5.29 3.32 18.09
N GLU A 112 5.54 4.12 19.12
CA GLU A 112 4.56 4.48 20.14
C GLU A 112 3.85 5.80 19.81
N TYR A 113 3.18 5.87 18.66
CA TYR A 113 2.44 7.09 18.31
C TYR A 113 1.10 7.18 19.07
N PRO A 114 0.64 8.39 19.49
CA PRO A 114 -0.55 8.54 20.32
C PRO A 114 -1.89 8.08 19.71
N TRP A 115 -1.91 7.74 18.42
CA TRP A 115 -3.07 7.20 17.73
C TRP A 115 -3.13 5.66 17.75
N GLY A 116 -2.06 5.02 18.20
CA GLY A 116 -1.92 3.57 18.21
C GLY A 116 -2.86 2.86 19.17
N SER A 117 -3.12 1.59 18.90
CA SER A 117 -3.83 0.71 19.83
C SER A 117 -2.95 0.36 21.03
N PRO A 118 -3.47 0.37 22.27
CA PRO A 118 -2.71 -0.06 23.44
C PRO A 118 -2.56 -1.58 23.55
N THR A 119 -3.25 -2.39 22.72
CA THR A 119 -3.23 -3.86 22.84
C THR A 119 -2.95 -4.60 21.54
N ALA A 120 -3.39 -4.10 20.38
CA ALA A 120 -3.47 -4.94 19.18
C ALA A 120 -2.12 -5.49 18.67
N ILE A 121 -1.03 -4.72 18.79
CA ILE A 121 0.32 -5.21 18.43
C ILE A 121 0.82 -6.20 19.48
N PHE A 122 0.63 -5.91 20.77
CA PHE A 122 1.02 -6.83 21.85
C PHE A 122 0.28 -8.17 21.76
N ASP A 123 -1.03 -8.16 21.47
CA ASP A 123 -1.84 -9.35 21.24
C ASP A 123 -1.34 -10.20 20.05
N LEU A 124 -0.76 -9.54 19.04
CA LEU A 124 -0.16 -10.20 17.88
C LEU A 124 1.22 -10.78 18.17
N LEU A 125 2.01 -10.09 19.01
CA LEU A 125 3.33 -10.54 19.45
C LEU A 125 3.26 -11.59 20.59
N GLY A 126 2.10 -11.76 21.23
CA GLY A 126 1.96 -12.62 22.40
C GLY A 126 2.61 -12.02 23.65
N GLU A 127 2.68 -10.69 23.72
CA GLU A 127 3.29 -9.92 24.80
C GLU A 127 2.22 -9.27 25.69
N ASP A 128 2.58 -8.99 26.95
CA ASP A 128 1.71 -8.23 27.84
C ASP A 128 1.71 -6.73 27.44
N PRO A 129 0.54 -6.08 27.32
CA PRO A 129 0.47 -4.65 27.05
C PRO A 129 1.21 -3.82 28.10
N THR A 130 1.98 -2.82 27.64
CA THR A 130 2.75 -1.91 28.52
C THR A 130 1.88 -0.82 29.16
N GLY A 131 0.66 -0.63 28.66
CA GLY A 131 -0.23 0.49 29.00
C GLY A 131 -0.07 1.70 28.07
N GLU A 132 1.00 1.76 27.28
CA GLU A 132 1.24 2.80 26.27
C GLU A 132 0.77 2.35 24.86
N PRO A 133 0.42 3.27 23.96
CA PRO A 133 0.04 2.94 22.58
C PRO A 133 1.16 2.27 21.79
N ALA A 134 0.84 1.21 21.05
CA ALA A 134 1.67 0.62 20.01
C ALA A 134 1.01 0.86 18.64
N ALA A 135 1.56 1.78 17.86
CA ALA A 135 0.94 2.28 16.64
C ALA A 135 1.40 1.51 15.40
N GLU A 136 2.70 1.27 15.29
CA GLU A 136 3.31 0.58 14.15
C GLU A 136 4.39 -0.38 14.63
N LEU A 137 4.40 -1.62 14.11
CA LEU A 137 5.54 -2.53 14.20
C LEU A 137 6.27 -2.46 12.87
N TRP A 138 7.56 -2.10 12.86
CA TRP A 138 8.32 -1.91 11.62
C TRP A 138 9.20 -3.11 11.33
N LEU A 139 9.07 -3.68 10.13
CA LEU A 139 9.87 -4.78 9.64
C LEU A 139 10.62 -4.33 8.39
N GLY A 140 11.94 -4.15 8.53
CA GLY A 140 12.79 -3.79 7.40
C GLY A 140 14.00 -2.95 7.78
N ALA A 141 14.58 -2.28 6.79
CA ALA A 141 15.84 -1.57 6.90
C ALA A 141 15.68 -0.05 6.88
N HIS A 142 14.55 0.47 7.38
CA HIS A 142 14.30 1.91 7.35
C HIS A 142 15.27 2.65 8.29
N PRO A 143 16.02 3.68 7.85
CA PRO A 143 17.09 4.29 8.65
C PRO A 143 16.64 4.83 10.02
N ALA A 144 15.41 5.34 10.11
CA ALA A 144 14.84 5.88 11.35
C ALA A 144 14.61 4.82 12.45
N ALA A 145 14.38 3.56 12.08
CA ALA A 145 14.15 2.45 13.00
C ALA A 145 14.28 1.11 12.25
N PRO A 146 15.50 0.65 11.93
CA PRO A 146 15.67 -0.62 11.24
C PRO A 146 15.48 -1.78 12.23
N SER A 147 15.00 -2.90 11.70
CA SER A 147 15.03 -4.17 12.40
C SER A 147 16.46 -4.63 12.66
N VAL A 148 16.60 -5.45 13.70
CA VAL A 148 17.84 -6.15 14.05
C VAL A 148 17.71 -7.60 13.59
N VAL A 149 18.77 -8.14 13.00
CA VAL A 149 18.89 -9.54 12.61
C VAL A 149 19.81 -10.28 13.56
N GLU A 150 19.45 -11.52 13.88
CA GLU A 150 20.33 -12.47 14.56
C GLU A 150 21.26 -13.13 13.51
N THR A 151 22.57 -12.97 13.68
CA THR A 151 23.61 -13.56 12.81
C THR A 151 24.54 -14.44 13.64
N THR A 152 25.37 -15.28 13.02
CA THR A 152 26.41 -16.06 13.71
C THR A 152 27.45 -15.17 14.41
N ASP A 153 27.65 -13.95 13.90
CA ASP A 153 28.52 -12.93 14.49
C ASP A 153 27.82 -12.10 15.59
N GLY A 154 26.54 -12.38 15.89
CA GLY A 154 25.71 -11.69 16.88
C GLY A 154 24.60 -10.84 16.28
N GLU A 155 24.00 -9.97 17.08
CA GLU A 155 22.95 -9.06 16.62
C GLU A 155 23.53 -7.92 15.76
N GLN A 156 22.87 -7.64 14.63
CA GLN A 156 23.24 -6.54 13.75
C GLN A 156 22.01 -5.86 13.16
N ARG A 157 22.07 -4.54 12.91
CA ARG A 157 21.00 -3.85 12.19
C ARG A 157 20.92 -4.29 10.73
N LEU A 158 19.71 -4.46 10.21
CA LEU A 158 19.47 -4.94 8.85
C LEU A 158 20.00 -3.95 7.78
N ASP A 159 19.92 -2.65 8.02
CA ASP A 159 20.47 -1.62 7.12
C ASP A 159 21.99 -1.73 6.99
N GLU A 160 22.70 -2.00 8.08
CA GLU A 160 24.14 -2.25 8.07
C GLU A 160 24.50 -3.57 7.36
N LEU A 161 23.68 -4.62 7.51
CA LEU A 161 23.88 -5.89 6.82
C LEU A 161 23.80 -5.70 5.30
N ILE A 162 22.76 -4.99 4.85
CA ILE A 162 22.58 -4.63 3.44
C ILE A 162 23.75 -3.78 2.95
N ALA A 163 24.23 -2.81 3.74
CA ALA A 163 25.32 -1.94 3.32
C ALA A 163 26.63 -2.70 3.04
N ARG A 164 26.91 -3.77 3.81
CA ARG A 164 28.11 -4.62 3.68
C ARG A 164 28.14 -5.40 2.36
N ASP A 165 27.02 -6.01 1.96
CA ASP A 165 26.92 -6.76 0.70
C ASP A 165 25.54 -6.69 0.04
N ALA A 166 25.18 -5.50 -0.45
CA ALA A 166 23.86 -5.26 -1.06
C ALA A 166 23.54 -6.19 -2.24
N GLU A 167 24.53 -6.63 -3.04
CA GLU A 167 24.25 -7.53 -4.16
C GLU A 167 23.88 -8.93 -3.69
N SER A 168 24.53 -9.46 -2.64
CA SER A 168 24.15 -10.76 -2.07
C SER A 168 22.82 -10.66 -1.32
N VAL A 169 22.62 -9.57 -0.56
CA VAL A 169 21.47 -9.42 0.32
C VAL A 169 20.20 -9.04 -0.42
N LEU A 170 20.26 -8.06 -1.33
CA LEU A 170 19.11 -7.57 -2.09
C LEU A 170 19.01 -8.20 -3.48
N GLY A 171 20.08 -8.80 -4.01
CA GLY A 171 20.12 -9.26 -5.39
C GLY A 171 20.49 -8.14 -6.37
N ARG A 172 21.13 -8.52 -7.47
CA ARG A 172 21.68 -7.57 -8.46
C ARG A 172 20.62 -6.71 -9.14
N ASP A 173 19.47 -7.30 -9.46
CA ASP A 173 18.41 -6.60 -10.18
C ASP A 173 17.75 -5.53 -9.31
N VAL A 174 17.52 -5.84 -8.03
CA VAL A 174 17.03 -4.88 -7.03
C VAL A 174 18.06 -3.75 -6.84
N VAL A 175 19.34 -4.07 -6.72
CA VAL A 175 20.41 -3.06 -6.59
C VAL A 175 20.49 -2.16 -7.83
N ALA A 176 20.37 -2.73 -9.03
CA ALA A 176 20.40 -1.97 -10.27
C ALA A 176 19.22 -0.99 -10.39
N ARG A 177 18.06 -1.38 -9.84
CA ARG A 177 16.81 -0.62 -9.96
C ARG A 177 16.61 0.41 -8.85
N PHE A 178 16.81 0.01 -7.60
CA PHE A 178 16.48 0.81 -6.42
C PHE A 178 17.72 1.29 -5.64
N GLY A 179 18.91 0.84 -6.02
CA GLY A 179 20.15 1.16 -5.33
C GLY A 179 20.42 0.23 -4.15
N ARG A 180 21.25 0.68 -3.22
CA ARG A 180 21.83 -0.17 -2.15
C ARG A 180 21.00 -0.21 -0.87
N THR A 181 19.68 0.00 -0.98
CA THR A 181 18.75 0.07 0.15
C THR A 181 17.55 -0.82 -0.13
N LEU A 182 16.97 -1.43 0.91
CA LEU A 182 15.72 -2.17 0.77
C LEU A 182 14.62 -1.21 0.25
N PRO A 183 13.96 -1.51 -0.88
CA PRO A 183 13.06 -0.56 -1.53
C PRO A 183 11.71 -0.39 -0.83
N TYR A 184 11.40 -1.24 0.15
CA TYR A 184 10.14 -1.22 0.89
C TYR A 184 10.33 -1.25 2.39
N LEU A 185 9.26 -0.90 3.10
CA LEU A 185 9.07 -1.09 4.53
C LEU A 185 7.76 -1.86 4.73
N LEU A 186 7.83 -2.97 5.44
CA LEU A 186 6.65 -3.71 5.88
C LEU A 186 6.30 -3.28 7.31
N LYS A 187 5.01 -3.14 7.60
CA LYS A 187 4.52 -2.80 8.93
C LYS A 187 3.29 -3.61 9.30
N VAL A 188 3.08 -3.75 10.60
CA VAL A 188 1.74 -3.88 11.16
C VAL A 188 1.33 -2.52 11.69
N ILE A 189 0.22 -1.98 11.21
CA ILE A 189 -0.37 -0.73 11.68
C ILE A 189 -1.61 -1.02 12.52
N ALA A 190 -1.71 -0.44 13.71
CA ALA A 190 -2.81 -0.64 14.65
C ALA A 190 -3.46 0.70 15.00
N VAL A 191 -4.49 1.08 14.24
CA VAL A 191 -5.16 2.37 14.34
C VAL A 191 -6.27 2.32 15.39
N ALA A 192 -6.13 3.07 16.47
CA ALA A 192 -7.18 3.26 17.48
C ALA A 192 -7.75 4.69 17.52
N ARG A 193 -7.08 5.63 16.86
CA ARG A 193 -7.58 6.99 16.62
C ARG A 193 -7.31 7.39 15.18
N PRO A 194 -8.19 8.20 14.55
CA PRO A 194 -7.99 8.58 13.16
C PRO A 194 -6.67 9.31 12.92
N LEU A 195 -5.94 8.91 11.87
CA LEU A 195 -4.70 9.54 11.42
C LEU A 195 -4.97 10.86 10.68
N SER A 196 -3.90 11.61 10.44
CA SER A 196 -3.95 12.80 9.60
C SER A 196 -4.34 12.48 8.16
N LEU A 197 -4.97 13.43 7.47
CA LEU A 197 -5.12 13.39 6.02
C LEU A 197 -3.75 13.59 5.36
N GLN A 198 -3.44 12.76 4.39
CA GLN A 198 -2.11 12.65 3.79
C GLN A 198 -2.19 12.57 2.27
N VAL A 199 -1.14 13.06 1.64
CA VAL A 199 -0.84 12.92 0.22
C VAL A 199 0.64 12.58 0.08
N HIS A 200 0.94 11.62 -0.78
CA HIS A 200 2.31 11.27 -1.13
C HIS A 200 2.66 11.84 -2.50
N PRO A 201 3.80 12.54 -2.65
CA PRO A 201 4.24 13.07 -3.93
C PRO A 201 4.53 11.93 -4.91
N SER A 202 4.50 12.24 -6.22
CA SER A 202 5.08 11.36 -7.24
C SER A 202 6.61 11.32 -7.10
N LEU A 203 7.26 10.34 -7.72
CA LEU A 203 8.71 10.21 -7.67
C LEU A 203 9.44 11.44 -8.24
N GLU A 204 8.91 12.03 -9.32
CA GLU A 204 9.44 13.27 -9.89
C GLU A 204 9.32 14.43 -8.90
N ARG A 205 8.13 14.62 -8.33
CA ARG A 205 7.88 15.69 -7.34
C ARG A 205 8.71 15.52 -6.06
N ALA A 206 8.90 14.30 -5.59
CA ALA A 206 9.76 14.01 -4.46
C ALA A 206 11.21 14.42 -4.72
N ARG A 207 11.74 14.13 -5.90
CA ARG A 207 13.10 14.52 -6.31
C ARG A 207 13.26 16.02 -6.42
N GLU A 208 12.31 16.69 -7.08
CA GLU A 208 12.29 18.14 -7.25
C GLU A 208 12.18 18.85 -5.90
N GLY A 209 11.19 18.48 -5.09
CA GLY A 209 10.92 19.06 -3.78
C GLY A 209 12.09 18.88 -2.81
N PHE A 210 12.65 17.66 -2.72
CA PHE A 210 13.83 17.40 -1.92
C PHE A 210 15.01 18.28 -2.35
N ALA A 211 15.29 18.37 -3.65
CA ALA A 211 16.40 19.19 -4.15
C ALA A 211 16.18 20.70 -3.90
N ALA A 212 14.93 21.17 -3.98
CA ALA A 212 14.58 22.56 -3.69
C ALA A 212 14.78 22.90 -2.21
N GLU A 213 14.36 22.02 -1.29
CA GLU A 213 14.56 22.22 0.15
C GLU A 213 16.04 22.14 0.56
N GLU A 214 16.83 21.26 -0.07
CA GLU A 214 18.29 21.21 0.08
C GLU A 214 18.94 22.51 -0.37
N ALA A 215 18.58 23.02 -1.56
CA ALA A 215 19.11 24.27 -2.09
C ALA A 215 18.74 25.49 -1.24
N ALA A 216 17.59 25.44 -0.57
CA ALA A 216 17.14 26.45 0.40
C ALA A 216 17.81 26.31 1.78
N GLY A 217 18.60 25.25 2.02
CA GLY A 217 19.28 25.01 3.29
C GLY A 217 18.34 24.64 4.44
N ILE A 218 17.17 24.06 4.16
CA ILE A 218 16.23 23.62 5.18
C ILE A 218 16.76 22.32 5.79
N ASP A 219 16.97 22.26 7.10
CA ASP A 219 17.48 21.05 7.76
C ASP A 219 16.50 19.87 7.64
N LEU A 220 17.01 18.63 7.51
CA LEU A 220 16.18 17.41 7.39
C LEU A 220 15.23 17.23 8.58
N MET A 221 15.61 17.69 9.77
CA MET A 221 14.81 17.60 10.99
C MET A 221 13.96 18.86 11.24
N ASP A 222 14.04 19.88 10.36
CA ASP A 222 13.17 21.05 10.46
C ASP A 222 11.70 20.61 10.35
N ARG A 223 10.85 21.18 11.21
CA ARG A 223 9.41 20.89 11.26
C ARG A 223 8.67 21.37 10.01
N ARG A 224 9.27 22.29 9.25
CA ARG A 224 8.74 22.84 7.99
C ARG A 224 9.15 22.03 6.76
N ARG A 225 10.12 21.12 6.90
CA ARG A 225 10.62 20.28 5.81
C ARG A 225 9.56 19.27 5.38
N SER A 226 9.10 19.41 4.14
CA SER A 226 8.08 18.58 3.49
C SER A 226 8.67 17.29 2.90
N TYR A 227 9.93 17.32 2.44
CA TYR A 227 10.59 16.19 1.78
C TYR A 227 11.75 15.63 2.60
N LYS A 228 11.59 14.41 3.11
CA LYS A 228 12.60 13.71 3.91
C LYS A 228 13.55 12.87 3.06
N ASP A 229 13.13 12.54 1.85
CA ASP A 229 13.91 11.77 0.88
C ASP A 229 13.47 12.09 -0.56
N ARG A 230 14.15 11.46 -1.53
CA ARG A 230 13.91 11.66 -2.97
C ARG A 230 12.94 10.64 -3.56
N ASN A 231 12.26 9.86 -2.73
CA ASN A 231 11.46 8.73 -3.18
C ASN A 231 9.96 9.04 -3.11
N HIS A 232 9.18 8.31 -3.90
CA HIS A 232 7.72 8.29 -3.73
C HIS A 232 7.31 7.37 -2.58
N LYS A 233 6.03 7.41 -2.23
CA LYS A 233 5.47 6.56 -1.17
C LYS A 233 4.12 5.95 -1.58
N PRO A 234 4.09 5.05 -2.58
CA PRO A 234 2.96 4.17 -2.79
C PRO A 234 2.80 3.24 -1.58
N GLU A 235 1.55 2.94 -1.21
CA GLU A 235 1.22 2.08 -0.07
C GLU A 235 0.19 1.03 -0.46
N LEU A 236 0.30 -0.18 0.09
CA LEU A 236 -0.72 -1.21 0.05
C LEU A 236 -1.04 -1.65 1.48
N VAL A 237 -2.33 -1.65 1.80
CA VAL A 237 -2.85 -2.06 3.10
C VAL A 237 -3.66 -3.34 2.94
N HIS A 238 -3.37 -4.34 3.77
CA HIS A 238 -4.06 -5.62 3.87
C HIS A 238 -4.67 -5.77 5.27
N ALA A 239 -5.99 -5.83 5.35
CA ALA A 239 -6.70 -5.75 6.63
C ALA A 239 -6.59 -7.04 7.46
N LEU A 240 -6.18 -6.92 8.73
CA LEU A 240 -6.15 -8.02 9.70
C LEU A 240 -7.44 -8.07 10.53
N THR A 241 -7.97 -6.90 10.87
CA THR A 241 -9.32 -6.72 11.41
C THR A 241 -10.17 -5.97 10.39
N ARG A 242 -11.45 -5.70 10.71
CA ARG A 242 -12.16 -4.66 9.97
C ARG A 242 -11.34 -3.36 10.04
N PHE A 243 -11.05 -2.77 8.89
CA PHE A 243 -10.19 -1.60 8.77
C PHE A 243 -10.94 -0.49 8.04
N GLU A 244 -11.01 0.71 8.63
CA GLU A 244 -11.76 1.84 8.11
C GLU A 244 -10.84 2.99 7.72
N GLY A 245 -11.13 3.62 6.58
CA GLY A 245 -10.31 4.69 6.02
C GLY A 245 -11.09 5.64 5.11
N LEU A 246 -10.37 6.65 4.63
CA LEU A 246 -10.77 7.56 3.56
C LEU A 246 -9.70 7.48 2.47
N CYS A 247 -10.08 7.40 1.19
CA CYS A 247 -9.11 7.40 0.10
C CYS A 247 -9.72 7.94 -1.21
N GLY A 248 -9.09 8.96 -1.78
CA GLY A 248 -9.46 9.57 -3.06
C GLY A 248 -10.77 10.37 -3.00
N PHE A 249 -10.94 11.28 -3.96
CA PHE A 249 -12.14 12.11 -4.02
C PHE A 249 -13.36 11.34 -4.54
N ARG A 250 -14.52 11.64 -3.96
CA ARG A 250 -15.83 11.22 -4.48
C ARG A 250 -16.12 11.91 -5.80
N ALA A 251 -17.01 11.31 -6.58
CA ALA A 251 -17.64 12.03 -7.69
C ALA A 251 -18.32 13.32 -7.18
N PRO A 252 -18.15 14.48 -7.83
CA PRO A 252 -18.70 15.76 -7.36
C PRO A 252 -20.20 15.70 -7.06
N ARG A 253 -20.98 15.05 -7.93
CA ARG A 253 -22.42 14.81 -7.72
C ARG A 253 -22.74 14.14 -6.38
N ARG A 254 -21.89 13.21 -5.93
CA ARG A 254 -22.10 12.50 -4.66
C ARG A 254 -21.81 13.40 -3.48
N VAL A 255 -20.82 14.30 -3.60
CA VAL A 255 -20.55 15.31 -2.58
C VAL A 255 -21.74 16.28 -2.46
N VAL A 256 -22.28 16.74 -3.60
CA VAL A 256 -23.49 17.58 -3.64
C VAL A 256 -24.65 16.89 -2.91
N GLU A 257 -24.93 15.62 -3.21
CA GLU A 257 -25.96 14.84 -2.50
C GLU A 257 -25.71 14.71 -0.99
N LEU A 258 -24.45 14.56 -0.55
CA LEU A 258 -24.12 14.44 0.86
C LEU A 258 -24.30 15.75 1.63
N LEU A 259 -23.99 16.87 0.97
CA LEU A 259 -24.10 18.21 1.54
C LEU A 259 -25.52 18.78 1.47
N ALA A 260 -26.39 18.19 0.66
CA ALA A 260 -27.79 18.58 0.57
C ALA A 260 -28.46 18.53 1.96
N ASP A 261 -29.26 19.56 2.24
CA ASP A 261 -30.03 19.72 3.49
C ASP A 261 -29.20 19.74 4.78
N LEU A 262 -27.87 19.91 4.71
CA LEU A 262 -27.08 20.25 5.88
C LEU A 262 -27.30 21.72 6.24
N ASP A 263 -27.87 21.93 7.43
CA ASP A 263 -28.08 23.23 8.03
C ASP A 263 -26.77 23.77 8.66
N ALA A 264 -25.81 24.09 7.79
CA ALA A 264 -24.55 24.73 8.12
C ALA A 264 -24.08 25.60 6.93
N PRO A 265 -23.79 26.90 7.12
CA PRO A 265 -23.40 27.82 6.05
C PRO A 265 -22.20 27.33 5.23
N LEU A 266 -21.18 26.75 5.89
CA LEU A 266 -20.01 26.19 5.22
C LEU A 266 -20.37 25.03 4.29
N ALA A 267 -21.22 24.10 4.75
CA ALA A 267 -21.68 22.98 3.94
C ALA A 267 -22.49 23.45 2.72
N GLN A 268 -23.39 24.43 2.92
CA GLN A 268 -24.18 25.03 1.85
C GLN A 268 -23.31 25.76 0.83
N ALA A 269 -22.26 26.45 1.27
CA ALA A 269 -21.34 27.14 0.37
C ALA A 269 -20.55 26.16 -0.51
N ILE A 270 -20.06 25.05 0.06
CA ILE A 270 -19.38 23.99 -0.70
C ILE A 270 -20.37 23.28 -1.64
N HIS A 271 -21.60 23.03 -1.18
CA HIS A 271 -22.67 22.47 -2.00
C HIS A 271 -22.93 23.34 -3.24
N HIS A 272 -23.15 24.64 -3.07
CA HIS A 272 -23.40 25.57 -4.19
C HIS A 272 -22.22 25.62 -5.17
N LEU A 273 -20.99 25.62 -4.65
CA LEU A 273 -19.78 25.60 -5.47
C LEU A 273 -19.74 24.35 -6.37
N LEU A 274 -19.92 23.17 -5.79
CA LEU A 274 -19.84 21.91 -6.53
C LEU A 274 -21.06 21.64 -7.41
N ALA A 275 -22.23 22.18 -7.05
CA ALA A 275 -23.40 22.15 -7.92
C ALA A 275 -23.20 23.04 -9.17
N GLY A 276 -22.50 24.16 -9.03
CA GLY A 276 -22.15 25.06 -10.13
C GLY A 276 -21.00 24.56 -11.01
N ASP A 277 -20.07 23.78 -10.46
CA ASP A 277 -18.95 23.17 -11.18
C ASP A 277 -18.73 21.70 -10.74
N PRO A 278 -19.51 20.74 -11.28
CA PRO A 278 -19.42 19.33 -10.90
C PRO A 278 -18.25 18.61 -11.61
N THR A 279 -17.06 19.21 -11.59
CA THR A 279 -15.84 18.68 -12.23
C THR A 279 -14.70 18.51 -11.22
N ALA A 280 -13.56 17.97 -11.67
CA ALA A 280 -12.33 17.93 -10.87
C ALA A 280 -11.86 19.34 -10.45
N GLN A 281 -12.13 20.36 -11.28
CA GLN A 281 -11.81 21.75 -10.95
C GLN A 281 -12.67 22.30 -9.81
N GLY A 282 -13.95 21.90 -9.75
CA GLY A 282 -14.83 22.20 -8.63
C GLY A 282 -14.35 21.57 -7.33
N ILE A 283 -13.96 20.28 -7.36
CA ILE A 283 -13.36 19.59 -6.21
C ILE A 283 -12.09 20.29 -5.75
N ARG A 284 -11.21 20.65 -6.68
CA ARG A 284 -10.01 21.42 -6.38
C ARG A 284 -10.33 22.75 -5.70
N THR A 285 -11.34 23.47 -6.17
CA THR A 285 -11.74 24.76 -5.59
C THR A 285 -12.35 24.59 -4.20
N ALA A 286 -13.19 23.57 -3.99
CA ALA A 286 -13.73 23.23 -2.67
C ALA A 286 -12.63 22.83 -1.68
N PHE A 287 -11.68 22.01 -2.11
CA PHE A 287 -10.57 21.56 -1.28
C PHE A 287 -9.62 22.71 -0.93
N ARG A 288 -9.29 23.59 -1.88
CA ARG A 288 -8.53 24.83 -1.65
C ARG A 288 -9.20 25.70 -0.60
N ARG A 289 -10.52 25.88 -0.68
CA ARG A 289 -11.27 26.66 0.32
C ARG A 289 -11.11 26.11 1.75
N LEU A 290 -10.95 24.80 1.91
CA LEU A 290 -10.76 24.19 3.22
C LEU A 290 -9.32 24.29 3.75
N LEU A 291 -8.34 24.62 2.89
CA LEU A 291 -6.92 24.55 3.22
C LEU A 291 -6.21 25.90 3.19
N GLU A 292 -6.49 26.73 2.21
CA GLU A 292 -5.78 28.00 1.99
C GLU A 292 -6.00 28.95 3.15
N PRO A 293 -4.94 29.53 3.76
CA PRO A 293 -5.07 30.34 4.97
C PRO A 293 -6.11 31.47 4.87
N GLU A 294 -6.26 32.08 3.70
CA GLU A 294 -7.18 33.19 3.44
C GLU A 294 -8.64 32.75 3.28
N LEU A 295 -8.88 31.47 2.97
CA LEU A 295 -10.20 30.90 2.68
C LEU A 295 -10.67 29.91 3.74
N ARG A 296 -9.74 29.41 4.55
CA ARG A 296 -9.95 28.34 5.53
C ARG A 296 -11.07 28.75 6.51
N PRO A 297 -12.06 27.87 6.74
CA PRO A 297 -13.16 28.18 7.64
C PRO A 297 -12.67 28.32 9.08
N ALA A 298 -13.39 29.10 9.87
CA ALA A 298 -13.17 29.21 11.30
C ALA A 298 -13.52 27.87 12.00
N PRO A 299 -12.88 27.54 13.13
CA PRO A 299 -13.20 26.35 13.93
C PRO A 299 -14.69 26.20 14.25
N GLU A 300 -15.39 27.33 14.48
CA GLU A 300 -16.81 27.37 14.78
C GLU A 300 -17.67 26.92 13.59
N GLU A 301 -17.31 27.33 12.36
CA GLU A 301 -18.02 26.91 11.14
C GLU A 301 -17.86 25.40 10.89
N VAL A 302 -16.69 24.84 11.21
CA VAL A 302 -16.47 23.38 11.19
C VAL A 302 -17.35 22.69 12.24
N GLY A 303 -17.41 23.26 13.45
CA GLY A 303 -18.28 22.78 14.53
C GLY A 303 -19.76 22.76 14.14
N GLU A 304 -20.25 23.79 13.44
CA GLU A 304 -21.62 23.83 12.91
C GLU A 304 -21.92 22.69 11.93
N VAL A 305 -20.97 22.35 11.05
CA VAL A 305 -21.10 21.19 10.15
C VAL A 305 -21.18 19.89 10.94
N VAL A 306 -20.35 19.72 11.98
CA VAL A 306 -20.37 18.54 12.85
C VAL A 306 -21.72 18.41 13.56
N GLU A 307 -22.24 19.50 14.15
CA GLU A 307 -23.54 19.49 14.81
C GLU A 307 -24.69 19.25 13.83
N ALA A 308 -24.62 19.80 12.60
CA ALA A 308 -25.61 19.53 11.57
C ALA A 308 -25.65 18.04 11.19
N CYS A 309 -24.48 17.40 11.01
CA CYS A 309 -24.39 15.95 10.80
C CYS A 309 -24.96 15.17 12.00
N ARG A 310 -24.65 15.57 13.24
CA ARG A 310 -25.17 14.92 14.45
C ARG A 310 -26.71 15.01 14.54
N ARG A 311 -27.29 16.20 14.30
CA ARG A 311 -28.75 16.41 14.26
C ARG A 311 -29.40 15.57 13.16
N ARG A 312 -28.84 15.58 11.95
CA ARG A 312 -29.35 14.83 10.80
C ARG A 312 -29.32 13.31 11.02
N LEU A 313 -28.28 12.79 11.69
CA LEU A 313 -28.19 11.40 12.13
C LEU A 313 -29.28 11.05 13.15
N ALA A 314 -29.46 11.87 14.19
CA ALA A 314 -30.46 11.63 15.24
C ALA A 314 -31.89 11.63 14.69
N ALA A 315 -32.16 12.44 13.67
CA ALA A 315 -33.46 12.48 12.98
C ALA A 315 -33.68 11.32 11.99
N GLY A 316 -32.67 10.48 11.72
CA GLY A 316 -32.75 9.42 10.71
C GLY A 316 -32.83 9.93 9.27
N ALA A 317 -32.48 11.19 9.03
CA ALA A 317 -32.62 11.87 7.73
C ALA A 317 -31.32 11.89 6.90
N SER A 318 -30.26 11.23 7.38
CA SER A 318 -28.96 11.24 6.71
C SER A 318 -28.98 10.48 5.38
N PRO A 319 -28.56 11.10 4.25
CA PRO A 319 -28.41 10.43 2.96
C PRO A 319 -27.23 9.44 2.95
N SER A 320 -26.33 9.55 3.93
CA SER A 320 -25.28 8.58 4.20
C SER A 320 -24.91 8.60 5.68
N PRO A 321 -25.55 7.73 6.51
CA PRO A 321 -25.25 7.66 7.93
C PRO A 321 -23.78 7.39 8.22
N ARG A 322 -23.09 6.70 7.31
CA ARG A 322 -21.65 6.46 7.38
C ARG A 322 -20.84 7.76 7.29
N ALA A 323 -21.10 8.60 6.29
CA ALA A 323 -20.36 9.84 6.10
C ALA A 323 -20.56 10.79 7.30
N ASP A 324 -21.80 10.93 7.78
CA ASP A 324 -22.09 11.79 8.92
C ASP A 324 -21.44 11.27 10.21
N ARG A 325 -21.40 9.95 10.43
CA ARG A 325 -20.68 9.35 11.56
C ARG A 325 -19.17 9.61 11.46
N THR A 326 -18.59 9.54 10.27
CA THR A 326 -17.19 9.91 10.05
C THR A 326 -16.95 11.38 10.39
N VAL A 327 -17.82 12.30 9.96
CA VAL A 327 -17.71 13.72 10.34
C VAL A 327 -17.76 13.91 11.86
N VAL A 328 -18.69 13.24 12.54
CA VAL A 328 -18.81 13.32 14.01
C VAL A 328 -17.56 12.76 14.71
N LEU A 329 -17.11 11.57 14.31
CA LEU A 329 -15.89 10.94 14.83
C LEU A 329 -14.67 11.86 14.66
N LEU A 330 -14.49 12.42 13.47
CA LEU A 330 -13.38 13.31 13.18
C LEU A 330 -13.50 14.64 13.92
N GLY A 331 -14.71 15.19 14.06
CA GLY A 331 -14.96 16.41 14.83
C GLY A 331 -14.67 16.25 16.31
N GLU A 332 -14.86 15.06 16.87
CA GLU A 332 -14.50 14.73 18.25
C GLU A 332 -12.98 14.53 18.40
N ALA A 333 -12.33 13.89 17.41
CA ALA A 333 -10.89 13.68 17.43
C ALA A 333 -10.07 14.94 17.13
N TYR A 334 -10.59 15.82 16.27
CA TYR A 334 -9.94 17.04 15.76
C TYR A 334 -10.90 18.23 15.73
N PRO A 335 -11.32 18.76 16.91
CA PRO A 335 -12.27 19.85 16.98
C PRO A 335 -11.80 21.08 16.19
N GLY A 336 -12.66 21.58 15.30
CA GLY A 336 -12.39 22.77 14.49
C GLY A 336 -11.44 22.57 13.30
N ASP A 337 -10.94 21.36 13.04
CA ASP A 337 -10.06 21.12 11.90
C ASP A 337 -10.87 20.96 10.59
N PRO A 338 -10.61 21.75 9.52
CA PRO A 338 -11.33 21.63 8.24
C PRO A 338 -11.14 20.30 7.51
N GLY A 339 -10.17 19.48 7.91
CA GLY A 339 -10.04 18.08 7.50
C GLY A 339 -11.29 17.26 7.84
N VAL A 340 -12.04 17.66 8.88
CA VAL A 340 -13.33 17.08 9.23
C VAL A 340 -14.33 17.26 8.10
N VAL A 341 -14.44 18.46 7.53
CA VAL A 341 -15.33 18.75 6.39
C VAL A 341 -14.77 18.14 5.11
N THR A 342 -13.45 18.11 4.95
CA THR A 342 -12.77 17.43 3.82
C THR A 342 -13.19 15.96 3.71
N SER A 343 -13.48 15.28 4.83
CA SER A 343 -13.94 13.87 4.80
C SER A 343 -15.22 13.65 3.97
N LEU A 344 -16.08 14.67 3.83
CA LEU A 344 -17.27 14.62 2.98
C LEU A 344 -16.92 14.62 1.48
N LEU A 345 -15.73 15.13 1.12
CA LEU A 345 -15.21 15.11 -0.25
C LEU A 345 -14.58 13.76 -0.62
N LEU A 346 -14.24 12.93 0.36
CA LEU A 346 -13.43 11.70 0.17
C LEU A 346 -14.25 10.42 0.23
N ASN A 347 -13.87 9.41 -0.55
CA ASN A 347 -14.54 8.12 -0.52
C ASN A 347 -14.22 7.39 0.80
N PRO A 348 -15.20 6.76 1.45
CA PRO A 348 -14.96 5.97 2.62
C PRO A 348 -14.61 4.54 2.22
N VAL A 349 -13.65 3.96 2.91
CA VAL A 349 -13.15 2.60 2.69
C VAL A 349 -13.44 1.78 3.93
N THR A 350 -14.02 0.60 3.75
CA THR A 350 -13.98 -0.47 4.76
C THR A 350 -13.37 -1.68 4.11
N LEU A 351 -12.31 -2.20 4.69
CA LEU A 351 -11.76 -3.50 4.33
C LEU A 351 -12.18 -4.49 5.41
N GLU A 352 -12.78 -5.60 4.99
CA GLU A 352 -12.95 -6.77 5.86
C GLU A 352 -11.61 -7.53 5.95
N PRO A 353 -11.39 -8.34 7.01
CA PRO A 353 -10.16 -9.12 7.14
C PRO A 353 -9.85 -9.91 5.86
N GLY A 354 -8.63 -9.78 5.36
CA GLY A 354 -8.19 -10.38 4.09
C GLY A 354 -8.37 -9.49 2.85
N GLU A 355 -9.14 -8.39 2.93
CA GLU A 355 -9.25 -7.43 1.83
C GLU A 355 -8.05 -6.47 1.81
N ALA A 356 -7.68 -6.02 0.61
CA ALA A 356 -6.57 -5.08 0.41
C ALA A 356 -6.94 -3.86 -0.44
N MET A 357 -6.24 -2.75 -0.20
CA MET A 357 -6.34 -1.51 -0.97
C MET A 357 -4.95 -0.95 -1.27
N PHE A 358 -4.80 -0.39 -2.47
CA PHE A 358 -3.63 0.39 -2.86
C PHE A 358 -3.91 1.89 -2.80
N VAL A 359 -2.96 2.65 -2.25
CA VAL A 359 -2.96 4.11 -2.18
C VAL A 359 -1.91 4.65 -3.17
N PRO A 360 -2.35 5.25 -4.29
CA PRO A 360 -1.43 5.83 -5.27
C PRO A 360 -0.87 7.18 -4.79
N SER A 361 0.26 7.59 -5.38
CA SER A 361 0.74 8.98 -5.28
C SER A 361 -0.37 9.98 -5.66
N GLY A 362 -0.42 11.09 -4.95
CA GLY A 362 -1.43 12.14 -5.12
C GLY A 362 -2.81 11.85 -4.53
N GLY A 363 -3.08 10.61 -4.12
CA GLY A 363 -4.34 10.24 -3.47
C GLY A 363 -4.43 10.80 -2.05
N VAL A 364 -5.44 11.66 -1.79
CA VAL A 364 -5.76 12.12 -0.43
C VAL A 364 -6.36 10.96 0.37
N HIS A 365 -5.76 10.59 1.50
CA HIS A 365 -6.22 9.46 2.30
C HIS A 365 -5.96 9.65 3.80
N ALA A 366 -6.67 8.88 4.63
CA ALA A 366 -6.44 8.74 6.07
C ALA A 366 -6.98 7.40 6.56
N TYR A 367 -6.29 6.78 7.51
CA TYR A 367 -6.78 5.61 8.23
C TYR A 367 -7.51 6.03 9.49
N LEU A 368 -8.67 5.44 9.75
CA LEU A 368 -9.60 5.87 10.81
C LEU A 368 -9.61 4.90 12.00
N ASP A 369 -9.61 3.59 11.72
CA ASP A 369 -9.74 2.54 12.74
C ASP A 369 -9.30 1.17 12.19
N GLY A 370 -8.78 0.31 13.05
CA GLY A 370 -8.48 -1.10 12.76
C GLY A 370 -7.00 -1.44 12.62
N THR A 371 -6.71 -2.74 12.52
CA THR A 371 -5.36 -3.28 12.36
C THR A 371 -5.15 -3.86 10.97
N ALA A 372 -4.00 -3.58 10.36
CA ALA A 372 -3.64 -4.06 9.04
C ALA A 372 -2.14 -4.32 8.90
N VAL A 373 -1.77 -5.12 7.91
CA VAL A 373 -0.43 -5.12 7.35
C VAL A 373 -0.34 -4.00 6.32
N GLU A 374 0.68 -3.17 6.40
CA GLU A 374 0.98 -2.12 5.43
C GLU A 374 2.35 -2.41 4.80
N VAL A 375 2.42 -2.42 3.47
CA VAL A 375 3.70 -2.36 2.75
C VAL A 375 3.74 -1.07 1.96
N MET A 376 4.87 -0.38 2.02
CA MET A 376 5.07 0.90 1.35
C MET A 376 6.47 0.98 0.78
N ALA A 377 6.65 1.79 -0.26
CA ALA A 377 7.99 2.15 -0.69
C ALA A 377 8.73 2.85 0.45
N ASN A 378 10.04 2.69 0.52
CA ASN A 378 10.87 3.24 1.58
C ASN A 378 11.00 4.76 1.42
N SER A 379 10.10 5.51 2.07
CA SER A 379 10.01 6.97 2.05
C SER A 379 9.27 7.52 3.27
N ASP A 380 9.67 8.69 3.73
CA ASP A 380 9.05 9.48 4.79
C ASP A 380 8.33 10.73 4.25
N ASN A 381 8.17 10.86 2.93
CA ASN A 381 7.50 11.99 2.29
C ASN A 381 5.98 11.97 2.55
N VAL A 382 5.53 12.87 3.42
CA VAL A 382 4.11 13.00 3.82
C VAL A 382 3.69 14.47 3.81
N LEU A 383 2.91 14.85 2.80
CA LEU A 383 2.24 16.15 2.73
C LEU A 383 0.89 16.03 3.44
N ARG A 384 0.70 16.76 4.54
CA ARG A 384 -0.53 16.67 5.34
C ARG A 384 -1.60 17.60 4.80
N ALA A 385 -2.86 17.15 4.86
CA ALA A 385 -4.02 17.87 4.36
C ALA A 385 -5.07 18.18 5.45
N GLY A 386 -4.68 18.14 6.72
CA GLY A 386 -5.57 18.36 7.87
C GLY A 386 -5.60 17.17 8.81
N LEU A 387 -6.49 17.22 9.80
CA LEU A 387 -6.56 16.27 10.91
C LEU A 387 -5.20 16.13 11.61
N THR A 388 -4.52 17.25 11.83
CA THR A 388 -3.16 17.26 12.35
C THR A 388 -2.80 18.54 13.09
N THR A 389 -1.92 18.43 14.07
CA THR A 389 -1.26 19.56 14.73
C THR A 389 0.12 19.88 14.14
N LYS A 390 0.57 19.08 13.15
CA LYS A 390 1.86 19.26 12.49
C LYS A 390 1.75 20.31 11.37
N HIS A 391 2.92 20.72 10.85
CA HIS A 391 3.00 21.66 9.74
C HIS A 391 2.24 21.15 8.51
N ILE A 392 1.57 22.07 7.82
CA ILE A 392 0.88 21.86 6.55
C ILE A 392 1.47 22.86 5.55
N ASP A 393 2.21 22.33 4.57
CA ASP A 393 2.68 23.09 3.42
C ASP A 393 1.57 23.11 2.36
N VAL A 394 0.66 24.09 2.46
CA VAL A 394 -0.55 24.15 1.62
C VAL A 394 -0.21 24.28 0.13
N PRO A 395 0.70 25.19 -0.30
CA PRO A 395 1.07 25.29 -1.71
C PRO A 395 1.61 23.98 -2.27
N GLU A 396 2.52 23.32 -1.56
CA GLU A 396 3.13 22.07 -2.04
C GLU A 396 2.11 20.93 -2.05
N LEU A 397 1.31 20.79 -0.99
CA LEU A 397 0.21 19.82 -0.93
C LEU A 397 -0.70 19.93 -2.16
N LEU A 398 -1.19 21.13 -2.47
CA LEU A 398 -2.13 21.35 -3.58
C LEU A 398 -1.48 21.09 -4.95
N ALA A 399 -0.16 21.14 -5.06
CA ALA A 399 0.59 20.82 -6.28
C ALA A 399 0.77 19.31 -6.49
N ASN A 400 0.58 18.50 -5.45
CA ASN A 400 0.78 17.04 -5.47
C ASN A 400 -0.53 16.24 -5.48
N VAL A 401 -1.68 16.87 -5.29
CA VAL A 401 -2.98 16.19 -5.20
C VAL A 401 -3.49 15.78 -6.59
N ASP A 402 -3.95 14.53 -6.70
CA ASP A 402 -4.80 14.09 -7.80
C ASP A 402 -6.27 14.39 -7.49
N TYR A 403 -6.87 15.30 -8.27
CA TYR A 403 -8.25 15.74 -8.11
C TYR A 403 -9.25 14.89 -8.90
N VAL A 404 -8.79 13.88 -9.65
CA VAL A 404 -9.67 12.99 -10.38
C VAL A 404 -10.49 12.16 -9.38
N ALA A 405 -11.81 12.26 -9.50
CA ALA A 405 -12.71 11.44 -8.71
C ALA A 405 -12.63 9.99 -9.17
N ALA A 406 -12.07 9.13 -8.31
CA ALA A 406 -11.93 7.70 -8.56
C ALA A 406 -12.32 6.92 -7.30
N PRO A 407 -12.96 5.75 -7.44
CA PRO A 407 -13.14 4.86 -6.31
C PRO A 407 -11.76 4.39 -5.79
N PRO A 408 -11.65 4.07 -4.48
CA PRO A 408 -10.45 3.48 -3.92
C PRO A 408 -10.03 2.20 -4.68
N ILE A 409 -8.74 2.04 -4.93
CA ILE A 409 -8.20 0.92 -5.70
C ILE A 409 -8.12 -0.31 -4.78
N ARG A 410 -9.15 -1.16 -4.83
CA ARG A 410 -9.14 -2.47 -4.15
C ARG A 410 -8.32 -3.46 -4.96
N ILE A 411 -7.41 -4.17 -4.29
CA ILE A 411 -6.56 -5.19 -4.92
C ILE A 411 -7.17 -6.56 -4.68
N ALA A 412 -7.64 -7.19 -5.75
CA ALA A 412 -8.03 -8.59 -5.70
C ALA A 412 -6.77 -9.46 -5.75
N PRO A 413 -6.67 -10.51 -4.91
CA PRO A 413 -5.52 -11.38 -4.94
C PRO A 413 -5.52 -12.30 -6.18
N GLU A 414 -4.33 -12.56 -6.71
CA GLU A 414 -4.09 -13.68 -7.61
C GLU A 414 -3.72 -14.94 -6.81
N VAL A 415 -4.29 -16.08 -7.19
CA VAL A 415 -3.99 -17.37 -6.55
C VAL A 415 -2.84 -18.02 -7.32
N VAL A 416 -1.62 -17.93 -6.78
CA VAL A 416 -0.42 -18.46 -7.44
C VAL A 416 -0.19 -19.95 -7.16
N ASN A 417 -0.68 -20.45 -6.02
CA ASN A 417 -0.75 -21.86 -5.69
C ASN A 417 -1.90 -22.11 -4.68
N GLU A 418 -2.08 -23.35 -4.24
CA GLU A 418 -3.20 -23.75 -3.37
C GLU A 418 -3.25 -23.01 -2.03
N VAL A 419 -2.11 -22.49 -1.56
CA VAL A 419 -1.95 -21.90 -0.22
C VAL A 419 -1.62 -20.41 -0.27
N THR A 420 -1.23 -19.86 -1.42
CA THR A 420 -0.68 -18.49 -1.53
C THR A 420 -1.51 -17.61 -2.43
N ARG A 421 -1.79 -16.41 -1.92
CA ARG A 421 -2.46 -15.31 -2.60
C ARG A 421 -1.53 -14.11 -2.71
N VAL A 422 -1.39 -13.53 -3.89
CA VAL A 422 -0.51 -12.38 -4.16
C VAL A 422 -1.35 -11.15 -4.50
N TYR A 423 -0.99 -10.01 -3.91
CA TYR A 423 -1.66 -8.72 -4.11
C TYR A 423 -0.77 -7.79 -4.92
N TYR A 424 -0.95 -7.79 -6.24
CA TYR A 424 -0.16 -6.96 -7.16
C TYR A 424 -0.56 -5.49 -7.08
N ALA A 425 0.27 -4.70 -6.39
CA ALA A 425 0.22 -3.25 -6.48
C ALA A 425 0.81 -2.79 -7.84
N PRO A 426 0.33 -1.69 -8.44
CA PRO A 426 0.84 -1.17 -9.72
C PRO A 426 2.16 -0.40 -9.52
N VAL A 427 3.09 -0.98 -8.77
CA VAL A 427 4.43 -0.46 -8.47
C VAL A 427 5.41 -1.60 -8.45
N ASP A 428 6.68 -1.27 -8.56
CA ASP A 428 7.73 -2.28 -8.58
C ASP A 428 8.55 -2.34 -7.28
N ASP A 429 8.32 -1.38 -6.38
CA ASP A 429 9.03 -1.24 -5.12
C ASP A 429 8.79 -2.44 -4.18
N PHE A 430 7.61 -3.06 -4.29
CA PHE A 430 7.19 -4.18 -3.47
C PHE A 430 6.08 -5.02 -4.09
N GLU A 431 5.95 -6.23 -3.57
CA GLU A 431 4.81 -7.12 -3.69
C GLU A 431 4.41 -7.61 -2.29
N LEU A 432 3.11 -7.92 -2.10
CA LEU A 432 2.61 -8.52 -0.86
C LEU A 432 1.94 -9.86 -1.18
N SER A 433 2.28 -10.89 -0.42
CA SER A 433 1.60 -12.19 -0.50
C SER A 433 1.18 -12.68 0.88
N VAL A 434 0.09 -13.45 0.90
CA VAL A 434 -0.42 -14.11 2.11
C VAL A 434 -0.48 -15.60 1.83
N THR A 435 0.18 -16.39 2.67
CA THR A 435 0.22 -17.83 2.57
C THR A 435 -0.46 -18.46 3.79
N GLU A 436 -1.51 -19.23 3.54
CA GLU A 436 -2.28 -20.00 4.52
C GLU A 436 -1.92 -21.48 4.36
N VAL A 437 -1.06 -21.97 5.24
CA VAL A 437 -0.50 -23.32 5.16
C VAL A 437 -1.42 -24.29 5.93
N PRO A 438 -1.95 -25.33 5.28
CA PRO A 438 -2.72 -26.37 5.95
C PRO A 438 -1.79 -27.37 6.66
N ALA A 439 -2.39 -28.25 7.47
CA ALA A 439 -1.68 -29.36 8.07
C ALA A 439 -1.13 -30.34 7.01
N GLY A 440 0.18 -30.55 7.06
CA GLY A 440 0.87 -31.61 6.32
C GLY A 440 1.43 -31.16 4.97
N GLY A 441 2.76 -31.18 4.87
CA GLY A 441 3.50 -30.96 3.63
C GLY A 441 4.14 -29.58 3.52
N ALA A 442 5.20 -29.51 2.73
CA ALA A 442 5.88 -28.26 2.40
C ALA A 442 5.29 -27.68 1.10
N HIS A 443 5.11 -26.37 1.09
CA HIS A 443 4.59 -25.61 -0.06
C HIS A 443 5.61 -24.57 -0.51
N PRO A 444 5.70 -24.27 -1.81
CA PRO A 444 6.59 -23.21 -2.29
C PRO A 444 6.07 -21.82 -1.89
N LEU A 445 6.98 -20.95 -1.43
CA LEU A 445 6.74 -19.52 -1.32
C LEU A 445 7.18 -18.79 -2.60
N PRO A 446 6.46 -17.73 -3.02
CA PRO A 446 6.83 -16.96 -4.20
C PRO A 446 8.07 -16.09 -3.96
N GLY A 447 8.60 -15.51 -5.05
CA GLY A 447 9.72 -14.58 -5.01
C GLY A 447 11.11 -15.22 -5.00
N ARG A 448 12.12 -14.44 -5.37
CA ARG A 448 13.55 -14.81 -5.33
C ARG A 448 14.46 -13.69 -4.78
N GLY A 449 13.92 -12.47 -4.62
CA GLY A 449 14.63 -11.32 -4.09
C GLY A 449 14.69 -11.29 -2.56
N PRO A 450 15.00 -10.13 -1.96
CA PRO A 450 14.95 -9.96 -0.53
C PRO A 450 13.49 -10.08 -0.09
N ARG A 451 13.23 -10.89 0.93
CA ARG A 451 11.89 -11.11 1.47
C ARG A 451 11.87 -10.81 2.97
N ILE A 452 10.74 -10.30 3.44
CA ILE A 452 10.40 -10.32 4.86
C ILE A 452 9.18 -11.22 5.00
N VAL A 453 9.27 -12.22 5.86
CA VAL A 453 8.17 -13.14 6.18
C VAL A 453 7.77 -12.89 7.63
N PHE A 454 6.47 -12.68 7.88
CA PHE A 454 5.92 -12.44 9.21
C PHE A 454 4.76 -13.40 9.50
N CYS A 455 4.87 -14.13 10.61
CA CYS A 455 3.90 -15.14 11.02
C CYS A 455 2.73 -14.47 11.75
N LEU A 456 1.56 -14.47 11.10
CA LEU A 456 0.33 -13.89 11.64
C LEU A 456 -0.37 -14.83 12.61
N ASP A 457 -0.34 -16.14 12.33
CA ASP A 457 -1.00 -17.17 13.14
C ASP A 457 -0.29 -18.53 13.01
N GLY A 458 -0.43 -19.34 14.06
CA GLY A 458 0.15 -20.68 14.12
C GLY A 458 1.67 -20.67 14.29
N GLU A 459 2.30 -21.72 13.76
CA GLU A 459 3.75 -21.90 13.79
C GLU A 459 4.18 -22.57 12.49
N VAL A 460 5.17 -21.97 11.82
CA VAL A 460 5.63 -22.40 10.50
C VAL A 460 7.14 -22.58 10.48
N ARG A 461 7.62 -23.48 9.64
CA ARG A 461 9.03 -23.58 9.26
C ARG A 461 9.22 -23.05 7.86
N ILE A 462 10.18 -22.15 7.70
CA ILE A 462 10.66 -21.67 6.40
C ILE A 462 11.99 -22.37 6.12
N THR A 463 12.13 -22.97 4.95
CA THR A 463 13.35 -23.65 4.50
C THR A 463 13.84 -23.03 3.20
N ALA A 464 15.10 -22.64 3.15
CA ALA A 464 15.77 -22.09 1.98
C ALA A 464 16.32 -23.17 1.04
N GLU A 465 16.76 -22.77 -0.16
CA GLU A 465 17.38 -23.66 -1.15
C GLU A 465 18.69 -24.29 -0.65
N THR A 466 19.31 -23.70 0.37
CA THR A 466 20.51 -24.20 1.05
C THR A 466 20.23 -25.25 2.13
N ASP A 467 18.96 -25.64 2.32
CA ASP A 467 18.46 -26.49 3.42
C ASP A 467 18.51 -25.85 4.82
N ASP A 468 18.95 -24.59 4.91
CA ASP A 468 18.83 -23.81 6.14
C ASP A 468 17.36 -23.50 6.43
N SER A 469 16.99 -23.49 7.70
CA SER A 469 15.59 -23.30 8.11
C SER A 469 15.44 -22.48 9.37
N ILE A 470 14.29 -21.83 9.47
CA ILE A 470 13.87 -21.11 10.67
C ILE A 470 12.43 -21.44 11.01
N ASP A 471 12.17 -21.60 12.30
CA ASP A 471 10.83 -21.75 12.85
C ASP A 471 10.32 -20.37 13.30
N LEU A 472 9.10 -20.02 12.89
CA LEU A 472 8.42 -18.78 13.22
C LEU A 472 7.07 -19.08 13.86
N ALA A 473 6.94 -18.77 15.14
CA ALA A 473 5.66 -18.69 15.83
C ALA A 473 4.95 -17.38 15.50
N ARG A 474 3.65 -17.31 15.79
CA ARG A 474 2.84 -16.07 15.70
C ARG A 474 3.58 -14.88 16.32
N GLY A 475 3.60 -13.76 15.59
CA GLY A 475 4.29 -12.53 15.99
C GLY A 475 5.78 -12.49 15.64
N GLN A 476 6.37 -13.61 15.20
CA GLN A 476 7.77 -13.65 14.78
C GLN A 476 7.92 -13.40 13.28
N SER A 477 9.10 -12.95 12.88
CA SER A 477 9.46 -12.71 11.48
C SER A 477 10.88 -13.07 11.16
N ALA A 478 11.15 -13.21 9.87
CA ALA A 478 12.49 -13.38 9.32
C ALA A 478 12.71 -12.48 8.10
N PHE A 479 13.95 -12.08 7.91
CA PHE A 479 14.45 -11.52 6.66
C PHE A 479 15.19 -12.61 5.89
N VAL A 480 14.85 -12.78 4.62
CA VAL A 480 15.49 -13.74 3.73
C VAL A 480 16.28 -12.96 2.67
N PRO A 481 17.63 -13.00 2.71
CA PRO A 481 18.48 -12.51 1.64
C PRO A 481 18.12 -13.09 0.26
N ALA A 482 18.37 -12.34 -0.81
CA ALA A 482 18.22 -12.83 -2.18
C ALA A 482 19.15 -14.03 -2.49
N SER A 483 20.29 -14.12 -1.80
CA SER A 483 21.24 -15.25 -1.92
C SER A 483 20.65 -16.60 -1.51
N ASP A 484 19.57 -16.60 -0.72
CA ASP A 484 18.99 -17.82 -0.14
C ASP A 484 18.01 -18.51 -1.10
N GLY A 485 17.76 -17.90 -2.27
CA GLY A 485 17.13 -18.56 -3.40
C GLY A 485 15.65 -18.88 -3.19
N ALA A 486 15.22 -20.07 -3.63
CA ALA A 486 13.84 -20.51 -3.46
C ALA A 486 13.52 -20.84 -1.99
N LEU A 487 12.26 -20.62 -1.58
CA LEU A 487 11.79 -20.92 -0.23
C LEU A 487 10.64 -21.94 -0.26
N THR A 488 10.59 -22.79 0.76
CA THR A 488 9.41 -23.59 1.10
C THR A 488 8.92 -23.29 2.51
N ILE A 489 7.63 -23.50 2.75
CA ILE A 489 6.98 -23.33 4.04
C ILE A 489 6.18 -24.57 4.41
N GLU A 490 6.26 -24.99 5.68
CA GLU A 490 5.41 -26.03 6.27
C GLU A 490 4.85 -25.55 7.62
N GLY A 491 3.66 -25.99 8.00
CA GLY A 491 3.13 -25.76 9.35
C GLY A 491 3.60 -26.83 10.32
N ILE A 492 4.12 -26.43 11.47
CA ILE A 492 4.81 -27.32 12.44
C ILE A 492 4.19 -27.30 13.84
N GLY A 493 3.27 -26.36 14.11
CA GLY A 493 2.61 -26.24 15.40
C GLY A 493 1.61 -27.36 15.69
N ALA A 494 0.91 -27.28 16.82
CA ALA A 494 -0.03 -28.32 17.27
C ALA A 494 -1.13 -28.66 16.25
N ASP A 495 -1.63 -27.66 15.53
CA ASP A 495 -2.64 -27.83 14.47
C ASP A 495 -2.02 -28.14 13.09
N GLY A 496 -0.69 -28.11 12.98
CA GLY A 496 0.06 -28.25 11.72
C GLY A 496 -0.22 -27.14 10.70
N ALA A 497 -0.96 -26.11 11.06
CA ALA A 497 -1.35 -25.01 10.18
C ALA A 497 -0.70 -23.69 10.60
N GLY A 498 -0.58 -22.76 9.66
CA GLY A 498 -0.05 -21.43 9.92
C GLY A 498 -0.44 -20.43 8.85
N ARG A 499 -0.30 -19.14 9.17
CA ARG A 499 -0.56 -18.04 8.25
C ARG A 499 0.59 -17.07 8.30
N VAL A 500 1.20 -16.79 7.15
CA VAL A 500 2.24 -15.77 7.01
C VAL A 500 1.83 -14.70 6.02
N VAL A 501 2.36 -13.51 6.21
CA VAL A 501 2.46 -12.49 5.17
C VAL A 501 3.92 -12.36 4.75
N GLN A 502 4.15 -12.18 3.45
CA GLN A 502 5.46 -11.95 2.87
C GLN A 502 5.43 -10.65 2.07
N ALA A 503 6.44 -9.80 2.29
CA ALA A 503 6.75 -8.68 1.41
C ALA A 503 8.07 -8.94 0.69
N ASP A 504 8.09 -8.70 -0.61
CA ASP A 504 9.25 -8.90 -1.48
C ASP A 504 9.26 -7.92 -2.65
N VAL A 505 10.19 -8.10 -3.60
CA VAL A 505 10.33 -7.25 -4.79
C VAL A 505 10.03 -8.10 -6.03
N PRO A 506 9.10 -7.67 -6.91
CA PRO A 506 8.66 -8.42 -8.09
C PRO A 506 9.73 -8.58 -9.18
#